data_AF-A0A9N9K055-F1
#
_entry.id   AF-A0A9N9K055-F1
#
_cell.length_a   1.000
_cell.length_b   1.000
_cell.length_c   1.000
_cell.angle_alpha   90.00
_cell.angle_beta   90.00
_cell.angle_gamma   90.00
#
_symmetry.space_group_name_H-M   'P 1'
#
loop_
_entity.id
_entity.type
_entity.pdbx_description
1 polymer ?
#
loop_
_entity_poly.entity_id
_entity_poly.type
_entity_poly.pdbx_seq_one_letter_code
_entity_poly.pdbx_strand_id
1 'polypeptide(L)' 'MTVIRPWIAQKIVDLLGGEDEVVVNYVFGLLEETDLDPRMMQINLTGFLERNAPIFVTELWKLLLSAQDCE' A
#
# COMPACT_ATOMS: atom_id res chain seq x y z
N MET A 1 7.85 10.69 -5.46
CA MET A 1 7.28 10.04 -4.25
C MET A 1 6.01 10.72 -3.70
N THR A 2 5.60 11.90 -4.18
CA THR A 2 4.45 12.67 -3.65
C THR A 2 3.07 12.16 -4.07
N VAL A 3 2.96 11.31 -5.10
CA VAL A 3 1.68 10.86 -5.67
C VAL A 3 1.16 9.56 -5.02
N ILE A 4 2.06 8.75 -4.45
CA ILE A 4 1.70 7.45 -3.84
C ILE A 4 0.94 7.66 -2.52
N ARG A 5 1.23 8.75 -1.80
CA ARG A 5 0.61 9.07 -0.50
C ARG A 5 -0.90 9.28 -0.57
N PRO A 6 -1.39 10.22 -1.40
CA PRO A 6 -2.83 10.39 -1.57
C PRO A 6 -3.50 9.15 -2.17
N TRP A 7 -2.80 8.41 -3.05
CA TRP A 7 -3.35 7.18 -3.64
C TRP A 7 -3.60 6.09 -2.60
N ILE A 8 -2.66 5.85 -1.70
CA ILE A 8 -2.80 4.88 -0.60
C ILE A 8 -3.95 5.26 0.32
N ALA A 9 -4.02 6.53 0.75
CA ALA A 9 -5.08 7.01 1.62
C ALA A 9 -6.47 6.80 0.97
N GLN A 10 -6.62 7.21 -0.30
CA GLN A 10 -7.86 7.03 -1.04
C GLN A 10 -8.25 5.54 -1.16
N LYS A 11 -7.28 4.65 -1.42
CA LYS A 11 -7.54 3.21 -1.53
C LYS A 11 -7.88 2.55 -0.21
N ILE A 12 -7.26 2.96 0.88
CA ILE A 12 -7.60 2.47 2.23
C ILE A 12 -9.02 2.89 2.58
N VAL A 13 -9.40 4.15 2.32
CA VAL A 13 -10.78 4.64 2.49
C VAL A 13 -11.78 3.83 1.67
N ASP A 14 -11.47 3.52 0.42
CA ASP A 14 -12.33 2.74 -0.47
C ASP A 14 -12.52 1.29 0.02
N LEU A 15 -11.46 0.68 0.56
CA LEU A 15 -11.47 -0.71 1.02
C LEU A 15 -12.05 -0.93 2.42
N LEU A 16 -11.76 -0.01 3.36
CA LEU A 16 -12.25 -0.09 4.74
C LEU A 16 -13.54 0.73 4.97
N GLY A 17 -13.93 1.59 4.04
CA GLY A 17 -15.05 2.52 4.19
C GLY A 17 -14.75 3.67 5.16
N GLY A 18 -13.49 3.87 5.53
CA GLY A 18 -13.04 4.88 6.49
C GLY A 18 -11.55 5.16 6.34
N GLU A 19 -11.16 6.40 6.63
CA GLU A 19 -9.76 6.81 6.58
C GLU A 19 -9.04 6.32 7.83
N ASP A 20 -8.05 5.45 7.64
CA ASP A 20 -7.19 4.97 8.73
C ASP A 20 -5.76 5.46 8.51
N GLU A 21 -5.45 6.59 9.15
CA GLU A 21 -4.12 7.21 9.10
C GLU A 21 -3.01 6.27 9.63
N VAL A 22 -3.35 5.33 10.53
CA VAL A 22 -2.38 4.36 11.07
C VAL A 22 -1.97 3.39 9.97
N VAL A 23 -2.93 2.85 9.21
CA VAL A 23 -2.64 1.96 8.08
C VAL A 23 -1.90 2.71 6.97
N VAL A 24 -2.28 3.95 6.67
CA VAL A 24 -1.58 4.79 5.68
C VAL A 24 -0.12 4.99 6.07
N ASN A 25 0.16 5.40 7.32
CA ASN A 25 1.53 5.58 7.80
C ASN A 25 2.31 4.27 7.84
N TYR A 26 1.64 3.16 8.14
CA TYR A 26 2.28 1.85 8.17
C TYR A 26 2.71 1.39 6.76
N VAL A 27 1.87 1.56 5.74
CA VAL A 27 2.25 1.31 4.34
C VAL A 27 3.38 2.25 3.92
N PHE A 28 3.36 3.51 4.35
CA PHE A 28 4.46 4.45 4.09
C PHE A 28 5.79 3.98 4.70
N GLY A 29 5.79 3.55 5.95
CA GLY A 29 6.98 3.02 6.59
C GLY A 29 7.56 1.82 5.85
N LEU A 30 6.70 0.92 5.36
CA LEU A 30 7.11 -0.21 4.53
C LEU A 30 7.70 0.25 3.18
N LEU A 31 7.18 1.34 2.59
CA LEU A 31 7.69 1.95 1.36
C LEU A 31 9.05 2.63 1.50
N GLU A 32 9.40 3.05 2.71
CA GLU A 32 10.71 3.64 3.01
C GLU A 32 11.78 2.57 3.29
N GLU A 33 11.40 1.30 3.44
CA GLU A 33 12.36 0.21 3.57
C GLU A 33 13.03 -0.14 2.23
N THR A 34 14.34 -0.40 2.29
CA THR A 34 15.17 -0.69 1.12
C THR A 34 14.91 -2.07 0.50
N ASP A 35 14.36 -3.00 1.27
CA ASP A 35 14.12 -4.40 0.89
C ASP A 35 12.62 -4.71 0.93
N LEU A 36 11.89 -4.04 0.03
CA LEU A 36 10.43 -4.12 0.03
C LEU A 36 9.95 -5.41 -0.62
N ASP A 37 9.49 -6.34 0.20
CA ASP A 37 8.96 -7.62 -0.26
C ASP A 37 7.42 -7.59 -0.36
N PRO A 38 6.81 -7.85 -1.55
CA PRO A 38 5.35 -7.81 -1.70
C PRO A 38 4.66 -8.88 -0.84
N ARG A 39 5.35 -10.00 -0.57
CA ARG A 39 4.85 -11.03 0.35
C ARG A 39 4.81 -10.55 1.80
N MET A 40 5.86 -9.88 2.28
CA MET A 40 5.85 -9.31 3.63
C MET A 40 4.81 -8.20 3.75
N MET A 41 4.71 -7.33 2.75
CA MET A 41 3.70 -6.29 2.70
C MET A 41 2.29 -6.89 2.80
N GLN A 42 2.03 -7.96 2.07
CA GLN A 42 0.75 -8.66 2.13
C GLN A 42 0.46 -9.24 3.52
N ILE A 43 1.42 -9.91 4.15
CA ILE A 43 1.23 -10.47 5.50
C ILE A 43 0.93 -9.36 6.51
N ASN A 44 1.74 -8.31 6.49
CA ASN A 44 1.63 -7.16 7.37
C ASN A 44 0.28 -6.43 7.18
N LEU A 45 -0.17 -6.28 5.94
CA LEU A 45 -1.44 -5.64 5.61
C LEU A 45 -2.65 -6.57 5.79
N THR A 46 -2.46 -7.89 5.78
CA THR A 46 -3.54 -8.86 6.09
C THR A 46 -4.07 -8.68 7.50
N GLY A 47 -3.25 -8.21 8.44
CA GLY A 47 -3.71 -7.86 9.80
C GLY A 47 -4.69 -6.68 9.86
N PHE A 48 -4.70 -5.81 8.84
CA PHE A 48 -5.56 -4.61 8.80
C PHE A 48 -6.70 -4.75 7.78
N LEU A 49 -6.35 -5.19 6.56
CA LEU A 49 -7.24 -5.26 5.42
C LEU A 49 -7.86 -6.65 5.25
N GLU A 50 -7.41 -7.66 5.99
CA GLU A 50 -7.87 -9.05 5.92
C GLU A 50 -8.00 -9.55 4.47
N ARG A 51 -9.25 -9.62 3.98
CA ARG A 51 -9.63 -10.13 2.65
C ARG A 51 -9.24 -9.17 1.52
N ASN A 52 -9.09 -7.89 1.85
CA ASN A 52 -8.74 -6.81 0.94
C ASN A 52 -7.22 -6.62 0.80
N ALA A 53 -6.42 -7.20 1.70
CA ALA A 53 -4.96 -7.09 1.68
C ALA A 53 -4.29 -7.55 0.37
N PRO A 54 -4.60 -8.75 -0.20
CA PRO A 54 -4.01 -9.16 -1.48
C PRO A 54 -4.38 -8.22 -2.63
N ILE A 55 -5.61 -7.69 -2.61
CA ILE A 55 -6.10 -6.76 -3.65
C ILE A 55 -5.31 -5.46 -3.59
N PHE A 56 -5.20 -4.88 -2.39
CA PHE A 56 -4.47 -3.65 -2.15
C PHE A 56 -2.98 -3.77 -2.51
N VAL A 57 -2.30 -4.81 -2.03
CA VAL A 57 -0.87 -5.01 -2.29
C VAL A 57 -0.59 -5.22 -3.77
N THR A 58 -1.46 -5.93 -4.48
CA THR A 58 -1.29 -6.13 -5.93
C THR A 58 -1.41 -4.82 -6.70
N GLU A 59 -2.39 -3.97 -6.36
CA GLU A 59 -2.55 -2.66 -7.01
C GLU A 59 -1.40 -1.71 -6.65
N LEU A 60 -0.99 -1.65 -5.38
CA LEU A 60 0.12 -0.84 -4.93
C LEU A 60 1.43 -1.25 -5.63
N TRP A 61 1.69 -2.55 -5.73
CA TRP A 61 2.89 -3.07 -6.38
C TRP A 61 2.93 -2.75 -7.88
N LYS A 62 1.79 -2.88 -8.57
CA LYS A 62 1.67 -2.44 -9.98
C LYS A 62 1.91 -0.94 -10.14
N LEU A 63 1.43 -0.12 -9.21
CA LEU A 63 1.65 1.33 -9.21
C LEU A 63 3.14 1.66 -9.03
N LEU A 64 3.82 1.00 -8.09
CA LEU A 64 5.26 1.16 -7.85
C LEU A 64 6.07 0.78 -9.09
N LEU A 65 5.80 -0.39 -9.68
CA LEU A 65 6.45 -0.84 -10.90
C LEU A 65 6.20 0.13 -12.06
N SER A 66 4.96 0.60 -12.25
CA SER A 66 4.63 1.55 -13.32
C SER A 66 5.28 2.92 -13.11
N ALA A 67 5.48 3.33 -11.86
CA ALA A 67 6.17 4.57 -11.52
C ALA A 67 7.69 4.46 -11.73
N GLN A 68 8.25 3.25 -11.60
CA GLN A 68 9.68 2.97 -11.80
C GLN A 68 10.02 2.70 -13.28
N ASP A 69 9.09 2.15 -14.05
CA ASP A 69 9.26 1.88 -15.49
C ASP A 69 9.10 3.14 -16.37
N CYS A 70 8.65 4.27 -15.78
CA CYS A 70 8.46 5.54 -16.49
C CYS A 70 9.75 6.38 -16.63
N GLU A 71 10.93 5.74 -16.59
CA GLU A 71 12.23 6.32 -16.96
C GLU A 71 12.66 5.96 -18.38
#